data_AF-A0A815R029-F1
#
_entry.id   AF-A0A815R029-F1
#
_cell.length_a   1.000
_cell.length_b   1.000
_cell.length_c   1.000
_cell.angle_alpha   90.00
_cell.angle_beta   90.00
_cell.angle_gamma   90.00
#
_symmetry.space_group_name_H-M   'P 1'
#
loop_
_entity.id
_entity.type
_entity.pdbx_description
1 polymer ?
#
loop_
_entity_poly.entity_id
_entity_poly.type
_entity_poly.pdbx_seq_one_letter_code
_entity_poly.pdbx_strand_id
1 'polypeptide(L)'
;QCNQIIQKLTLADLDRILYDGKGFYVYLILDYGKFFYCGNHEQISILDKIRLFNQLKHTFYNNLKQGNCYELMSPFINQSSNFLRQLSQSTIQLISYVRNACLPLLSPNLREPRPLEGKDEQTFELIQLCPSLAVGFPYFAAGIWRNWGRDTFISLRGLILLTGRYEEARYLILSYGGCLRHGLIPNLLANVPNGYEILSDKVSRLYPTDDSTAQIPGTHDQLLYDVIHEGFFLRHIQLLSFRERDAGHSLDFVMTDQGFNNQINVDTKTGFIYGGNRWNYRT
;
A
#
# COMPACT_ATOMS: atom_id res chain seq x y z
N GLN A 1 -22.13 4.52 -22.65
CA GLN A 1 -22.35 5.77 -23.41
C GLN A 1 -21.27 6.02 -24.47
N CYS A 2 -19.96 5.93 -24.17
CA CYS A 2 -18.91 6.13 -25.19
C CYS A 2 -18.98 5.17 -26.40
N ASN A 3 -19.29 3.88 -26.19
CA ASN A 3 -19.38 2.91 -27.30
C ASN A 3 -20.50 3.25 -28.33
N GLN A 4 -21.59 3.89 -27.89
CA GLN A 4 -22.67 4.34 -28.79
C GLN A 4 -22.28 5.58 -29.60
N ILE A 5 -21.33 6.38 -29.09
CA ILE A 5 -20.79 7.55 -29.78
C ILE A 5 -19.76 7.09 -30.82
N ILE A 6 -18.87 6.16 -30.45
CA ILE A 6 -17.83 5.62 -31.35
C ILE A 6 -18.44 4.95 -32.59
N GLN A 7 -19.56 4.23 -32.43
CA GLN A 7 -20.28 3.61 -33.54
C GLN A 7 -20.84 4.60 -34.57
N LYS A 8 -20.94 5.90 -34.22
CA LYS A 8 -21.42 6.96 -35.11
C LYS A 8 -20.29 7.77 -35.76
N LEU A 9 -19.03 7.48 -35.42
CA LEU A 9 -17.88 8.21 -35.93
C LEU A 9 -17.36 7.57 -37.22
N THR A 10 -16.97 8.40 -38.18
CA THR A 10 -16.23 7.95 -39.36
C THR A 10 -14.73 7.91 -39.06
N LEU A 11 -13.95 7.22 -39.90
CA LEU A 11 -12.48 7.20 -39.77
C LEU A 11 -11.87 8.61 -39.86
N ALA A 12 -12.49 9.51 -40.63
CA ALA A 12 -12.09 10.91 -40.71
C ALA A 12 -12.40 11.70 -39.42
N ASP A 13 -13.44 11.31 -38.67
CA ASP A 13 -13.74 11.91 -37.38
C ASP A 13 -12.80 11.41 -36.29
N LEU A 14 -12.37 10.14 -36.37
CA LEU A 14 -11.34 9.58 -35.49
C LEU A 14 -9.98 10.25 -35.69
N ASP A 15 -9.59 10.54 -36.93
CA ASP A 15 -8.37 11.29 -37.24
C ASP A 15 -8.38 12.69 -36.61
N ARG A 16 -9.54 13.37 -36.63
CA ARG A 16 -9.73 14.65 -35.93
C ARG A 16 -9.67 14.53 -34.41
N ILE A 17 -10.27 13.48 -33.84
CA ILE A 17 -10.27 13.31 -32.37
C ILE A 17 -8.88 12.93 -31.84
N LEU A 18 -8.12 12.17 -32.62
CA LEU A 18 -6.83 11.62 -32.19
C LEU A 18 -5.65 12.50 -32.56
N TYR A 19 -5.71 13.24 -33.68
CA TYR A 19 -4.55 13.94 -34.25
C TYR A 19 -4.81 15.41 -34.61
N ASP A 20 -5.91 15.75 -35.29
CA ASP A 20 -6.14 17.09 -35.87
C ASP A 20 -6.97 18.05 -34.98
N GLY A 21 -6.34 19.13 -34.52
CA GLY A 21 -7.01 20.24 -33.83
C GLY A 21 -7.06 21.47 -34.71
N LYS A 22 -8.23 21.80 -35.25
CA LYS A 22 -8.45 23.00 -36.06
C LYS A 22 -8.06 24.28 -35.30
N GLY A 23 -6.88 24.83 -35.61
CA GLY A 23 -6.57 26.26 -35.47
C GLY A 23 -6.39 26.83 -34.06
N PHE A 24 -6.51 26.03 -33.00
CA PHE A 24 -6.11 26.44 -31.65
C PHE A 24 -4.74 25.85 -31.33
N TYR A 25 -3.85 26.71 -30.82
CA TYR A 25 -2.48 26.35 -30.47
C TYR A 25 -2.40 25.07 -29.65
N VAL A 26 -1.41 24.24 -29.95
CA VAL A 26 -1.17 22.96 -29.27
C VAL A 26 -0.96 23.17 -27.77
N TYR A 27 -1.53 22.28 -26.94
CA TYR A 27 -1.45 22.36 -25.47
C TYR A 27 0.02 22.44 -25.03
N LEU A 28 0.36 23.53 -24.34
CA LEU A 28 1.70 23.79 -23.85
C LEU A 28 1.76 23.46 -22.36
N ILE A 29 2.62 22.52 -22.02
CA ILE A 29 2.92 22.17 -20.64
C ILE A 29 4.22 22.87 -20.29
N LEU A 30 4.15 23.80 -19.32
CA LEU A 30 5.35 24.40 -18.73
C LEU A 30 6.33 23.28 -18.32
N ASP A 31 7.59 23.41 -18.72
CA ASP A 31 8.70 22.47 -18.48
C ASP A 31 8.64 21.11 -19.23
N TYR A 32 7.66 20.89 -20.11
CA TYR A 32 7.63 19.70 -21.01
C TYR A 32 7.61 20.09 -22.50
N GLY A 33 7.03 21.24 -22.83
CA GLY A 33 6.93 21.74 -24.21
C GLY A 33 5.54 21.64 -24.80
N LYS A 34 5.44 21.87 -26.11
CA LYS A 34 4.19 21.73 -26.88
C LYS A 34 4.03 20.28 -27.31
N PHE A 35 2.80 19.77 -27.29
CA PHE A 35 2.50 18.50 -27.97
C PHE A 35 2.77 18.60 -29.49
N PHE A 36 2.97 17.46 -30.12
CA PHE A 36 3.06 17.31 -31.57
C PHE A 36 1.68 17.23 -32.22
N TYR A 37 0.69 16.69 -31.50
CA TYR A 37 -0.70 16.59 -31.94
C TYR A 37 -1.65 17.27 -30.95
N CYS A 38 -2.75 17.83 -31.47
CA CYS A 38 -3.77 18.47 -30.62
C CYS A 38 -4.78 17.46 -30.05
N GLY A 39 -4.88 16.27 -30.64
CA GLY A 39 -5.84 15.24 -30.24
C GLY A 39 -5.36 14.36 -29.07
N ASN A 40 -6.20 13.41 -28.69
CA ASN A 40 -6.00 12.62 -27.46
C ASN A 40 -4.85 11.59 -27.55
N HIS A 41 -4.34 11.29 -28.74
CA HIS A 41 -3.34 10.23 -28.93
C HIS A 41 -2.06 10.47 -28.12
N GLU A 42 -1.55 11.70 -28.11
CA GLU A 42 -0.31 12.03 -27.40
C GLU A 42 -0.50 12.07 -25.89
N GLN A 43 -1.65 12.59 -25.42
CA GLN A 43 -2.02 12.54 -24.01
C GLN A 43 -2.10 11.09 -23.51
N ILE A 44 -2.71 10.20 -24.29
CA ILE A 44 -2.79 8.76 -23.97
C ILE A 44 -1.39 8.15 -23.94
N SER A 45 -0.54 8.42 -24.92
CA SER A 45 0.84 7.89 -24.95
C SER A 45 1.67 8.31 -23.74
N ILE A 46 1.54 9.57 -23.31
CA ILE A 46 2.22 10.09 -22.12
C ILE A 46 1.63 9.48 -20.85
N LEU A 47 0.29 9.42 -20.74
CA LEU A 47 -0.40 8.82 -19.61
C LEU A 47 -0.12 7.33 -19.48
N ASP A 48 0.05 6.60 -20.58
CA ASP A 48 0.41 5.18 -20.54
C ASP A 48 1.79 4.98 -19.95
N LYS A 49 2.78 5.81 -20.33
CA LYS A 49 4.11 5.78 -19.71
C LYS A 49 4.06 6.16 -18.23
N ILE A 50 3.31 7.21 -17.88
CA ILE A 50 3.13 7.62 -16.48
C ILE A 50 2.43 6.53 -15.67
N ARG A 51 1.40 5.88 -16.23
CA ARG A 51 0.62 4.80 -15.61
C ARG A 51 1.49 3.56 -15.38
N LEU A 52 2.28 3.16 -16.37
CA LEU A 52 3.13 1.96 -16.30
C LEU A 52 4.26 2.12 -15.28
N PHE A 53 4.90 3.30 -15.22
CA PHE A 53 6.05 3.55 -14.35
C PHE A 53 5.71 4.34 -13.08
N ASN A 54 4.42 4.64 -12.87
CA ASN A 54 3.92 5.46 -11.77
C ASN A 54 4.74 6.77 -11.56
N GLN A 55 5.06 7.47 -12.66
CA GLN A 55 5.93 8.65 -12.64
C GLN A 55 5.16 9.90 -12.21
N LEU A 56 4.83 9.98 -10.92
CA LEU A 56 4.04 11.05 -10.31
C LEU A 56 4.75 12.42 -10.24
N LYS A 57 6.02 12.48 -10.66
CA LYS A 57 6.80 13.73 -10.83
C LYS A 57 6.79 14.24 -12.27
N HIS A 58 6.22 13.49 -13.22
CA HIS A 58 6.19 13.88 -14.62
C HIS A 58 5.45 15.22 -14.79
N THR A 59 6.01 16.10 -15.60
CA THR A 59 5.55 17.48 -15.74
C THR A 59 4.09 17.58 -16.20
N PHE A 60 3.66 16.71 -17.12
CA PHE A 60 2.25 16.60 -17.52
C PHE A 60 1.32 16.25 -16.36
N TYR A 61 1.74 15.32 -15.49
CA TYR A 61 0.96 14.95 -14.32
C TYR A 61 0.95 16.06 -13.26
N ASN A 62 2.04 16.82 -13.12
CA ASN A 62 2.07 18.00 -12.25
C ASN A 62 1.15 19.11 -12.77
N ASN A 63 1.06 19.30 -14.08
CA ASN A 63 0.14 20.24 -14.71
C ASN A 63 -1.34 19.80 -14.52
N LEU A 64 -1.63 18.51 -14.67
CA LEU A 64 -2.95 17.94 -14.34
C LEU A 64 -3.28 18.06 -12.84
N LYS A 65 -2.30 17.89 -11.95
CA LYS A 65 -2.45 18.08 -10.50
C LYS A 65 -2.70 19.54 -10.11
N GLN A 66 -2.17 20.50 -10.88
CA GLN A 66 -2.36 21.92 -10.61
C GLN A 66 -3.78 22.40 -11.00
N GLY A 67 -4.46 21.73 -11.94
CA GLY A 67 -5.86 21.98 -12.29
C GLY A 67 -6.86 21.18 -11.45
N ASN A 68 -8.07 21.74 -11.27
CA ASN A 68 -9.38 21.25 -10.76
C ASN A 68 -9.48 20.14 -9.68
N CYS A 69 -8.41 19.50 -9.23
CA CYS A 69 -8.46 18.38 -8.28
C CYS A 69 -8.96 18.81 -6.89
N TYR A 70 -8.73 20.08 -6.52
CA TYR A 70 -9.23 20.65 -5.27
C TYR A 70 -10.73 20.95 -5.31
N GLU A 71 -11.32 21.13 -6.49
CA GLU A 71 -12.78 21.32 -6.65
C GLU A 71 -13.55 20.03 -6.36
N LEU A 72 -12.91 18.87 -6.60
CA LEU A 72 -13.46 17.55 -6.29
C LEU A 72 -13.26 17.15 -4.82
N MET A 73 -12.41 17.87 -4.08
CA MET A 73 -12.20 17.62 -2.65
C MET A 73 -13.26 18.34 -1.81
N SER A 74 -13.33 17.97 -0.54
CA SER A 74 -14.26 18.61 0.41
C SER A 74 -14.10 20.14 0.44
N PRO A 75 -15.18 20.88 0.76
CA PRO A 75 -15.12 22.33 0.91
C PRO A 75 -14.06 22.79 1.91
N PHE A 76 -13.83 21.98 2.94
CA PHE A 76 -12.80 22.20 3.95
C PHE A 76 -11.41 22.30 3.35
N ILE A 77 -11.05 21.40 2.42
CA ILE A 77 -9.74 21.41 1.76
C ILE A 77 -9.67 22.49 0.68
N ASN A 78 -10.74 22.65 -0.10
CA ASN A 78 -10.76 23.64 -1.19
C ASN A 78 -10.51 25.07 -0.66
N GLN A 79 -11.20 25.44 0.43
CA GLN A 79 -11.11 26.77 1.06
C GLN A 79 -9.92 26.93 2.02
N SER A 80 -9.07 25.90 2.17
CA SER A 80 -7.99 25.90 3.15
C SER A 80 -6.75 26.70 2.73
N SER A 81 -5.71 26.68 3.56
CA SER A 81 -4.41 27.26 3.23
C SER A 81 -3.66 26.42 2.17
N ASN A 82 -2.66 27.04 1.51
CA ASN A 82 -1.79 26.31 0.57
C ASN A 82 -1.11 25.09 1.20
N PHE A 83 -0.77 25.17 2.50
CA PHE A 83 -0.18 24.05 3.23
C PHE A 83 -1.14 22.86 3.31
N LEU A 84 -2.40 23.08 3.67
CA LEU A 84 -3.41 22.02 3.76
C LEU A 84 -3.75 21.44 2.38
N ARG A 85 -3.77 22.27 1.33
CA ARG A 85 -3.89 21.79 -0.05
C ARG A 85 -2.70 20.93 -0.48
N GLN A 86 -1.47 21.31 -0.14
CA GLN A 86 -0.29 20.47 -0.44
C GLN A 86 -0.32 19.17 0.36
N LEU A 87 -0.75 19.21 1.63
CA LEU A 87 -0.92 18.00 2.42
C LEU A 87 -1.99 17.11 1.82
N SER A 88 -3.12 17.66 1.37
CA SER A 88 -4.19 16.87 0.77
C SER A 88 -3.74 16.18 -0.51
N GLN A 89 -2.77 16.71 -1.27
CA GLN A 89 -2.21 16.02 -2.45
C GLN A 89 -1.62 14.65 -2.12
N SER A 90 -1.19 14.41 -0.88
CA SER A 90 -0.72 13.08 -0.45
C SER A 90 -1.79 12.00 -0.62
N THR A 91 -3.09 12.35 -0.54
CA THR A 91 -4.19 11.42 -0.79
C THR A 91 -4.15 10.84 -2.20
N ILE A 92 -3.87 11.68 -3.20
CA ILE A 92 -3.81 11.28 -4.62
C ILE A 92 -2.59 10.38 -4.85
N GLN A 93 -1.51 10.60 -4.09
CA GLN A 93 -0.29 9.81 -4.22
C GLN A 93 -0.46 8.43 -3.58
N LEU A 94 -1.00 8.37 -2.37
CA LEU A 94 -1.07 7.16 -1.55
C LEU A 94 -2.26 6.27 -1.91
N ILE A 95 -3.35 6.84 -2.46
CA ILE A 95 -4.56 6.10 -2.80
C ILE A 95 -4.66 5.95 -4.30
N SER A 96 -4.59 4.71 -4.75
CA SER A 96 -4.73 4.37 -6.15
C SER A 96 -5.13 2.91 -6.31
N TYR A 97 -5.72 2.59 -7.45
CA TYR A 97 -5.86 1.20 -7.88
C TYR A 97 -4.50 0.70 -8.37
N VAL A 98 -4.07 -0.44 -7.85
CA VAL A 98 -2.80 -1.08 -8.24
C VAL A 98 -3.05 -2.57 -8.51
N ARG A 99 -2.81 -2.99 -9.76
CA ARG A 99 -3.12 -4.35 -10.25
C ARG A 99 -2.48 -5.46 -9.40
N ASN A 100 -1.26 -5.25 -8.90
CA ASN A 100 -0.54 -6.25 -8.10
C ASN A 100 -0.77 -6.12 -6.58
N ALA A 101 -1.73 -5.29 -6.15
CA ALA A 101 -2.03 -5.06 -4.74
C ALA A 101 -3.53 -4.80 -4.51
N CYS A 102 -4.37 -5.55 -5.23
CA CYS A 102 -5.81 -5.46 -5.19
C CYS A 102 -6.38 -5.82 -3.81
N LEU A 103 -7.46 -5.15 -3.43
CA LEU A 103 -8.27 -5.53 -2.29
C LEU A 103 -9.12 -6.78 -2.63
N PRO A 104 -9.57 -7.54 -1.62
CA PRO A 104 -10.55 -8.61 -1.81
C PRO A 104 -11.81 -8.11 -2.54
N LEU A 105 -12.38 -8.98 -3.37
CA LEU A 105 -13.63 -8.72 -4.05
C LEU A 105 -14.75 -8.46 -3.03
N LEU A 106 -15.42 -7.34 -3.21
CA LEU A 106 -16.60 -6.95 -2.48
C LEU A 106 -17.84 -7.68 -2.96
N SER A 107 -18.84 -7.77 -2.09
CA SER A 107 -20.12 -8.45 -2.40
C SER A 107 -20.82 -7.85 -3.62
N PRO A 108 -21.36 -8.68 -4.53
CA PRO A 108 -22.14 -8.19 -5.67
C PRO A 108 -23.47 -7.52 -5.25
N ASN A 109 -23.92 -7.75 -4.01
CA ASN A 109 -25.17 -7.21 -3.46
C ASN A 109 -24.97 -5.87 -2.71
N LEU A 110 -23.91 -5.14 -3.02
CA LEU A 110 -23.66 -3.84 -2.41
C LEU A 110 -24.67 -2.79 -2.86
N ARG A 111 -24.99 -1.87 -1.95
CA ARG A 111 -25.76 -0.66 -2.26
C ARG A 111 -24.94 0.23 -3.20
N GLU A 112 -25.61 0.91 -4.12
CA GLU A 112 -24.95 1.87 -5.01
C GLU A 112 -24.25 2.99 -4.21
N PRO A 113 -23.17 3.60 -4.74
CA PRO A 113 -22.51 3.27 -6.01
C PRO A 113 -21.60 2.04 -5.90
N ARG A 114 -21.67 1.09 -6.83
CA ARG A 114 -20.78 -0.09 -6.83
C ARG A 114 -19.39 0.25 -7.39
N PRO A 115 -18.33 -0.47 -6.95
CA PRO A 115 -17.01 -0.33 -7.56
C PRO A 115 -17.08 -0.70 -9.03
N LEU A 116 -16.27 -0.03 -9.86
CA LEU A 116 -16.19 -0.36 -11.28
C LEU A 116 -15.66 -1.77 -11.46
N GLU A 117 -16.35 -2.56 -12.28
CA GLU A 117 -15.97 -3.93 -12.61
C GLU A 117 -15.28 -3.98 -13.96
N GLY A 118 -14.24 -4.79 -14.05
CA GLY A 118 -13.53 -5.11 -15.28
C GLY A 118 -13.25 -6.61 -15.36
N LYS A 119 -12.65 -7.02 -16.49
CA LYS A 119 -12.06 -8.34 -16.61
C LYS A 119 -10.56 -8.17 -16.80
N ASP A 120 -9.79 -9.00 -16.11
CA ASP A 120 -8.36 -9.05 -16.37
C ASP A 120 -8.11 -9.63 -17.77
N GLU A 121 -7.26 -8.97 -18.56
CA GLU A 121 -7.02 -9.30 -19.96
C GLU A 121 -6.29 -10.63 -20.16
N GLN A 122 -5.60 -11.12 -19.13
CA GLN A 122 -4.77 -12.33 -19.19
C GLN A 122 -5.49 -13.53 -18.56
N THR A 123 -6.14 -13.32 -17.43
CA THR A 123 -6.79 -14.39 -16.65
C THR A 123 -8.29 -14.49 -16.90
N PHE A 124 -8.90 -13.47 -17.53
CA PHE A 124 -10.34 -13.34 -17.73
C PHE A 124 -11.19 -13.34 -16.44
N GLU A 125 -10.52 -13.23 -15.28
CA GLU A 125 -11.18 -13.16 -13.98
C GLU A 125 -11.84 -11.80 -13.76
N LEU A 126 -12.90 -11.80 -12.93
CA LEU A 126 -13.59 -10.59 -12.53
C LEU A 126 -12.69 -9.76 -11.60
N ILE A 127 -12.42 -8.52 -12.00
CA ILE A 127 -11.69 -7.56 -11.17
C ILE A 127 -12.61 -6.42 -10.75
N GLN A 128 -12.54 -6.05 -9.47
CA GLN A 128 -13.15 -4.82 -8.97
C GLN A 128 -12.06 -3.77 -8.80
N LEU A 129 -12.27 -2.61 -9.43
CA LEU A 129 -11.32 -1.49 -9.41
C LEU A 129 -11.45 -0.69 -8.11
N CYS A 130 -11.21 -1.36 -6.98
CA CYS A 130 -11.22 -0.74 -5.66
C CYS A 130 -9.85 -0.11 -5.38
N PRO A 131 -9.76 1.22 -5.16
CA PRO A 131 -8.51 1.86 -4.76
C PRO A 131 -8.03 1.35 -3.40
N SER A 132 -6.72 1.20 -3.26
CA SER A 132 -6.09 0.78 -2.01
C SER A 132 -5.08 1.80 -1.53
N LEU A 133 -4.79 1.82 -0.23
CA LEU A 133 -3.88 2.78 0.39
C LEU A 133 -2.47 2.18 0.50
N ALA A 134 -1.47 2.86 -0.08
CA ALA A 134 -0.07 2.60 0.22
C ALA A 134 0.32 3.20 1.57
N VAL A 135 1.11 2.45 2.34
CA VAL A 135 1.70 2.95 3.59
C VAL A 135 2.77 4.01 3.32
N GLY A 136 3.54 3.83 2.25
CA GLY A 136 4.61 4.76 1.91
C GLY A 136 5.39 4.36 0.67
N PHE A 137 5.90 5.37 -0.03
CA PHE A 137 6.73 5.17 -1.21
C PHE A 137 8.23 5.15 -0.85
N PRO A 138 9.07 4.43 -1.61
CA PRO A 138 8.69 3.53 -2.72
C PRO A 138 8.38 2.08 -2.26
N TYR A 139 8.86 1.68 -1.08
CA TYR A 139 8.94 0.27 -0.69
C TYR A 139 7.60 -0.38 -0.34
N PHE A 140 6.59 0.40 0.09
CA PHE A 140 5.26 -0.07 0.49
C PHE A 140 4.16 0.41 -0.47
N ALA A 141 4.53 0.55 -1.75
CA ALA A 141 3.65 1.08 -2.79
C ALA A 141 2.95 0.00 -3.63
N ALA A 142 3.41 -1.26 -3.60
CA ALA A 142 2.94 -2.31 -4.50
C ALA A 142 3.12 -3.71 -3.89
N GLY A 143 2.51 -4.71 -4.53
CA GLY A 143 2.60 -6.09 -4.10
C GLY A 143 1.93 -6.34 -2.74
N ILE A 144 2.44 -7.36 -2.04
CA ILE A 144 1.94 -7.77 -0.72
C ILE A 144 2.12 -6.69 0.35
N TRP A 145 3.07 -5.78 0.16
CA TRP A 145 3.49 -4.79 1.17
C TRP A 145 2.70 -3.49 1.12
N ARG A 146 1.76 -3.33 0.19
CA ARG A 146 1.01 -2.08 0.03
C ARG A 146 -0.01 -1.87 1.14
N ASN A 147 -0.84 -2.88 1.41
CA ASN A 147 -2.04 -2.73 2.22
C ASN A 147 -1.79 -3.21 3.65
N TRP A 148 -1.71 -2.26 4.58
CA TRP A 148 -1.62 -2.56 6.00
C TRP A 148 -2.84 -2.03 6.73
N GLY A 149 -3.54 -2.90 7.45
CA GLY A 149 -4.80 -2.59 8.13
C GLY A 149 -4.65 -1.47 9.15
N ARG A 150 -3.66 -1.58 10.06
CA ARG A 150 -3.38 -0.55 11.07
C ARG A 150 -3.17 0.82 10.42
N ASP A 151 -2.25 0.90 9.47
CA ASP A 151 -1.87 2.15 8.80
C ASP A 151 -3.01 2.71 7.95
N THR A 152 -3.81 1.84 7.33
CA THR A 152 -5.03 2.21 6.60
C THR A 152 -6.04 2.89 7.53
N PHE A 153 -6.36 2.28 8.66
CA PHE A 153 -7.41 2.80 9.55
C PHE A 153 -6.95 4.02 10.35
N ILE A 154 -5.66 4.16 10.67
CA ILE A 154 -5.11 5.39 11.23
C ILE A 154 -5.21 6.53 10.22
N SER A 155 -4.85 6.27 8.95
CA SER A 155 -4.81 7.30 7.90
C SER A 155 -6.18 7.61 7.29
N LEU A 156 -7.18 6.73 7.48
CA LEU A 156 -8.52 6.81 6.90
C LEU A 156 -9.17 8.18 7.17
N ARG A 157 -9.09 8.68 8.40
CA ARG A 157 -9.71 9.97 8.74
C ARG A 157 -9.06 11.13 7.97
N GLY A 158 -7.73 11.21 8.01
CA GLY A 158 -6.99 12.33 7.45
C GLY A 158 -6.99 12.34 5.93
N LEU A 159 -6.62 11.21 5.32
CA LEU A 159 -6.40 11.13 3.88
C LEU A 159 -7.68 10.92 3.08
N ILE A 160 -8.73 10.35 3.69
CA ILE A 160 -9.92 9.88 2.95
C ILE A 160 -11.18 10.64 3.39
N LEU A 161 -11.50 10.65 4.68
CA LEU A 161 -12.72 11.30 5.15
C LEU A 161 -12.66 12.83 5.05
N LEU A 162 -11.56 13.46 5.50
CA LEU A 162 -11.42 14.92 5.42
C LEU A 162 -11.32 15.43 3.98
N THR A 163 -10.85 14.61 3.04
CA THR A 163 -10.73 14.98 1.62
C THR A 163 -12.03 14.76 0.84
N GLY A 164 -13.04 14.09 1.41
CA GLY A 164 -14.35 13.85 0.80
C GLY A 164 -14.48 12.54 0.02
N ARG A 165 -13.51 11.61 0.16
CA ARG A 165 -13.44 10.33 -0.55
C ARG A 165 -14.28 9.23 0.13
N TYR A 166 -15.56 9.48 0.29
CA TYR A 166 -16.42 8.60 1.11
C TYR A 166 -16.66 7.23 0.47
N GLU A 167 -16.65 7.13 -0.85
CA GLU A 167 -16.82 5.86 -1.56
C GLU A 167 -15.61 4.95 -1.36
N GLU A 168 -14.39 5.48 -1.51
CA GLU A 168 -13.17 4.73 -1.26
C GLU A 168 -13.05 4.30 0.21
N ALA A 169 -13.45 5.17 1.16
CA ALA A 169 -13.53 4.79 2.57
C ALA A 169 -14.45 3.57 2.77
N ARG A 170 -15.63 3.59 2.12
CA ARG A 170 -16.59 2.50 2.20
C ARG A 170 -16.01 1.20 1.66
N TYR A 171 -15.35 1.24 0.51
CA TYR A 171 -14.73 0.05 -0.09
C TYR A 171 -13.63 -0.52 0.80
N LEU A 172 -12.74 0.31 1.34
CA LEU A 172 -11.69 -0.13 2.26
C LEU A 172 -12.27 -0.82 3.50
N ILE A 173 -13.25 -0.21 4.16
CA ILE A 173 -13.89 -0.78 5.35
C ILE A 173 -14.51 -2.15 5.02
N LEU A 174 -15.23 -2.25 3.90
CA LEU A 174 -15.88 -3.49 3.49
C LEU A 174 -14.86 -4.58 3.13
N SER A 175 -13.78 -4.23 2.42
CA SER A 175 -12.72 -5.16 2.04
C SER A 175 -12.02 -5.74 3.28
N TYR A 176 -11.61 -4.90 4.23
CA TYR A 176 -11.00 -5.35 5.48
C TYR A 176 -11.99 -6.10 6.39
N GLY A 177 -13.26 -5.68 6.42
CA GLY A 177 -14.33 -6.37 7.14
C GLY A 177 -14.60 -7.77 6.60
N GLY A 178 -14.46 -7.98 5.29
CA GLY A 178 -14.56 -9.30 4.66
C GLY A 178 -13.43 -10.27 5.07
N CYS A 179 -12.32 -9.76 5.59
CA CYS A 179 -11.18 -10.55 6.05
C CYS A 179 -11.15 -10.74 7.58
N LEU A 180 -12.19 -10.31 8.30
CA LEU A 180 -12.27 -10.48 9.75
C LEU A 180 -12.20 -11.98 10.11
N ARG A 181 -11.24 -12.35 10.95
CA ARG A 181 -11.12 -13.72 11.47
C ARG A 181 -10.81 -13.67 12.96
N HIS A 182 -11.48 -14.51 13.74
CA HIS A 182 -11.36 -14.54 15.20
C HIS A 182 -11.63 -13.16 15.87
N GLY A 183 -12.50 -12.34 15.27
CA GLY A 183 -12.83 -11.01 15.79
C GLY A 183 -11.76 -9.94 15.56
N LEU A 184 -10.71 -10.23 14.79
CA LEU A 184 -9.64 -9.30 14.45
C LEU A 184 -9.55 -9.08 12.94
N ILE A 185 -9.28 -7.84 12.55
CA ILE A 185 -9.01 -7.46 11.16
C ILE A 185 -7.51 -7.68 10.89
N PRO A 186 -7.11 -8.23 9.74
CA PRO A 186 -5.70 -8.48 9.44
C PRO A 186 -4.89 -7.18 9.37
N ASN A 187 -3.67 -7.22 9.89
CA ASN A 187 -2.73 -6.11 9.77
C ASN A 187 -2.06 -6.05 8.40
N LEU A 188 -1.83 -7.18 7.72
CA LEU A 188 -1.33 -7.23 6.36
C LEU A 188 -2.41 -7.82 5.46
N LEU A 189 -2.78 -7.11 4.39
CA LEU A 189 -3.80 -7.55 3.45
C LEU A 189 -3.21 -7.74 2.04
N ALA A 190 -2.88 -8.98 1.71
CA ALA A 190 -2.32 -9.32 0.41
C ALA A 190 -3.22 -10.32 -0.30
N ASN A 191 -3.60 -10.01 -1.56
CA ASN A 191 -4.21 -10.99 -2.44
C ASN A 191 -3.09 -11.68 -3.24
N VAL A 192 -2.72 -12.89 -2.83
CA VAL A 192 -1.72 -13.71 -3.51
C VAL A 192 -2.39 -15.03 -3.88
N PRO A 193 -2.53 -15.36 -5.18
CA PRO A 193 -2.98 -16.69 -5.60
C PRO A 193 -2.08 -17.74 -4.97
N ASN A 194 -2.68 -18.71 -4.27
CA ASN A 194 -1.97 -19.73 -3.49
C ASN A 194 -0.93 -19.20 -2.49
N GLY A 195 -1.11 -17.98 -1.96
CA GLY A 195 -0.14 -17.36 -1.05
C GLY A 195 0.14 -18.13 0.24
N TYR A 196 -0.69 -19.11 0.61
CA TYR A 196 -0.41 -20.02 1.72
C TYR A 196 0.74 -21.00 1.42
N GLU A 197 1.10 -21.22 0.16
CA GLU A 197 2.20 -22.12 -0.22
C GLU A 197 3.54 -21.64 0.35
N ILE A 198 3.74 -20.33 0.48
CA ILE A 198 4.97 -19.75 1.09
C ILE A 198 5.17 -20.22 2.53
N LEU A 199 4.08 -20.51 3.25
CA LEU A 199 4.17 -21.01 4.62
C LEU A 199 4.81 -22.40 4.67
N SER A 200 4.72 -23.16 3.58
CA SER A 200 5.35 -24.47 3.38
C SER A 200 6.76 -24.37 2.78
N ASP A 201 7.26 -23.17 2.46
CA ASP A 201 8.63 -23.02 1.99
C ASP A 201 9.63 -23.19 3.15
N LYS A 202 10.82 -23.72 2.80
CA LYS A 202 11.90 -23.93 3.76
C LYS A 202 12.71 -22.66 3.94
N VAL A 203 12.91 -22.28 5.20
CA VAL A 203 13.83 -21.23 5.62
C VAL A 203 15.04 -21.88 6.26
N SER A 204 16.22 -21.54 5.75
CA SER A 204 17.47 -21.95 6.39
C SER A 204 17.67 -21.13 7.67
N ARG A 205 17.67 -21.81 8.82
CA ARG A 205 17.98 -21.22 10.12
C ARG A 205 19.47 -21.05 10.27
N LEU A 206 19.94 -19.80 10.12
CA LEU A 206 21.32 -19.44 10.47
C LEU A 206 21.60 -19.67 11.96
N TYR A 207 20.57 -19.54 12.80
CA TYR A 207 20.62 -19.83 14.23
C TYR A 207 19.49 -20.82 14.59
N PRO A 208 19.78 -22.12 14.64
CA PRO A 208 18.79 -23.14 15.01
C PRO A 208 18.30 -23.00 16.46
N THR A 209 19.16 -22.52 17.37
CA THR A 209 18.82 -22.25 18.77
C THR A 209 19.37 -20.89 19.22
N ASP A 210 18.82 -20.33 20.29
CA ASP A 210 19.20 -19.00 20.81
C ASP A 210 20.72 -18.90 21.13
N ASP A 211 21.32 -20.01 21.55
CA ASP A 211 22.75 -20.10 21.89
C ASP A 211 23.64 -20.62 20.75
N SER A 212 23.07 -20.94 19.59
CA SER A 212 23.85 -21.49 18.47
C SER A 212 24.73 -20.44 17.79
N THR A 213 25.92 -20.85 17.38
CA THR A 213 26.75 -20.06 16.46
C THR A 213 26.11 -20.01 15.07
N ALA A 214 26.45 -18.98 14.28
CA ALA A 214 25.93 -18.85 12.93
C ALA A 214 26.31 -20.08 12.10
N GLN A 215 25.30 -20.77 11.57
CA GLN A 215 25.48 -21.92 10.69
C GLN A 215 25.39 -21.53 9.22
N ILE A 216 26.02 -22.33 8.38
CA ILE A 216 26.02 -22.15 6.93
C ILE A 216 24.58 -22.39 6.42
N PRO A 217 24.09 -21.60 5.45
CA PRO A 217 22.78 -21.82 4.87
C PRO A 217 22.58 -23.27 4.37
N GLY A 218 21.43 -23.88 4.70
CA GLY A 218 21.09 -25.26 4.36
C GLY A 218 21.52 -26.31 5.41
N THR A 219 22.19 -25.92 6.50
CA THR A 219 22.55 -26.84 7.59
C THR A 219 21.33 -27.23 8.44
N HIS A 220 20.39 -26.29 8.63
CA HIS A 220 19.15 -26.52 9.34
C HIS A 220 18.00 -25.80 8.62
N ASP A 221 17.13 -26.57 7.97
CA ASP A 221 15.96 -26.06 7.28
C ASP A 221 14.71 -26.30 8.12
N GLN A 222 13.89 -25.25 8.25
CA GLN A 222 12.61 -25.29 8.95
C GLN A 222 11.54 -24.67 8.06
N LEU A 223 10.30 -25.16 8.12
CA LEU A 223 9.21 -24.59 7.34
C LEU A 223 8.87 -23.20 7.87
N LEU A 224 8.53 -22.27 6.98
CA LEU A 224 8.25 -20.88 7.37
C LEU A 224 7.12 -20.81 8.41
N TYR A 225 6.09 -21.66 8.31
CA TYR A 225 5.02 -21.69 9.32
C TYR A 225 5.56 -22.09 10.70
N ASP A 226 6.43 -23.09 10.79
CA ASP A 226 7.02 -23.52 12.07
C ASP A 226 7.86 -22.39 12.70
N VAL A 227 8.62 -21.65 11.89
CA VAL A 227 9.39 -20.47 12.34
C VAL A 227 8.46 -19.37 12.87
N ILE A 228 7.36 -19.09 12.17
CA ILE A 228 6.36 -18.11 12.60
C ILE A 228 5.68 -18.56 13.90
N HIS A 229 5.31 -19.84 14.01
CA HIS A 229 4.70 -20.38 15.23
C HIS A 229 5.66 -20.34 16.43
N GLU A 230 6.93 -20.67 16.22
CA GLU A 230 7.98 -20.59 17.24
C GLU A 230 8.18 -19.15 17.74
N GLY A 231 8.46 -18.21 16.83
CA GLY A 231 8.75 -16.83 17.19
C GLY A 231 7.53 -16.09 17.74
N PHE A 232 6.38 -16.20 17.08
CA PHE A 232 5.22 -15.36 17.36
C PHE A 232 4.31 -15.91 18.48
N PHE A 233 4.10 -17.23 18.53
CA PHE A 233 3.14 -17.84 19.46
C PHE A 233 3.79 -18.50 20.67
N LEU A 234 4.90 -19.21 20.49
CA LEU A 234 5.53 -19.93 21.61
C LEU A 234 6.42 -19.02 22.46
N ARG A 235 7.24 -18.17 21.83
CA ARG A 235 8.26 -17.39 22.55
C ARG A 235 7.78 -16.05 23.13
N HIS A 236 6.71 -15.44 22.60
CA HIS A 236 6.15 -14.23 23.20
C HIS A 236 5.20 -14.51 24.38
N ILE A 237 4.60 -15.70 24.44
CA ILE A 237 3.68 -16.11 25.52
C ILE A 237 4.44 -16.76 26.68
N GLN A 238 5.58 -17.39 26.41
CA GLN A 238 6.49 -17.89 27.45
C GLN A 238 7.50 -16.81 27.83
N LEU A 239 7.92 -16.77 29.09
CA LEU A 239 8.90 -15.80 29.58
C LEU A 239 10.18 -15.85 28.73
N LEU A 240 10.41 -14.80 27.93
CA LEU A 240 11.62 -14.66 27.13
C LEU A 240 12.66 -13.92 27.97
N SER A 241 13.56 -14.66 28.61
CA SER A 241 14.70 -14.11 29.35
C SER A 241 15.99 -14.47 28.63
N PHE A 242 16.70 -13.47 28.12
CA PHE A 242 17.97 -13.69 27.43
C PHE A 242 18.97 -12.59 27.77
N ARG A 243 20.26 -12.95 27.71
CA ARG A 243 21.35 -11.99 27.74
C ARG A 243 21.81 -11.74 26.31
N GLU A 244 22.09 -10.48 25.97
CA GLU A 244 22.57 -10.14 24.64
C GLU A 244 23.87 -10.87 24.31
N ARG A 245 23.94 -11.40 23.08
CA ARG A 245 25.14 -12.09 22.60
C ARG A 245 26.29 -11.09 22.54
N ASP A 246 27.47 -11.52 22.96
CA ASP A 246 28.69 -10.70 23.03
C ASP A 246 28.58 -9.50 23.99
N ALA A 247 27.70 -9.59 25.00
CA ALA A 247 27.52 -8.58 26.05
C ALA A 247 28.85 -8.15 26.71
N GLY A 248 29.13 -6.85 26.67
CA GLY A 248 30.33 -6.24 27.22
C GLY A 248 30.62 -4.89 26.57
N HIS A 249 31.70 -4.23 26.99
CA HIS A 249 32.10 -2.91 26.47
C HIS A 249 32.41 -2.89 24.97
N SER A 250 32.67 -4.04 24.36
CA SER A 250 32.83 -4.20 22.91
C SER A 250 31.51 -4.04 22.14
N LEU A 251 30.37 -4.37 22.77
CA LEU A 251 29.04 -4.26 22.19
C LEU A 251 28.42 -2.88 22.50
N ASP A 252 28.48 -2.46 23.77
CA ASP A 252 28.06 -1.14 24.19
C ASP A 252 28.94 -0.68 25.36
N PHE A 253 29.65 0.42 25.15
CA PHE A 253 30.62 0.93 26.10
C PHE A 253 29.98 1.58 27.34
N VAL A 254 28.73 2.03 27.24
CA VAL A 254 28.03 2.83 28.27
C VAL A 254 27.01 1.99 29.04
N MET A 255 26.51 0.91 28.44
CA MET A 255 25.54 0.02 29.07
C MET A 255 26.14 -0.73 30.27
N THR A 256 25.45 -0.67 31.41
CA THR A 256 25.83 -1.46 32.59
C THR A 256 25.64 -2.96 32.32
N ASP A 257 26.39 -3.83 33.02
CA ASP A 257 26.29 -5.28 32.85
C ASP A 257 24.85 -5.83 32.95
N GLN A 258 24.06 -5.25 33.86
CA GLN A 258 22.65 -5.62 34.06
C GLN A 258 21.74 -5.19 32.89
N GLY A 259 22.14 -4.18 32.12
CA GLY A 259 21.41 -3.68 30.96
C GLY A 259 21.34 -4.71 29.82
N PHE A 260 22.35 -5.56 29.68
CA PHE A 260 22.40 -6.62 28.67
C PHE A 260 21.44 -7.79 28.95
N ASN A 261 20.84 -7.87 30.16
CA ASN A 261 19.91 -8.93 30.53
C ASN A 261 18.48 -8.47 30.25
N ASN A 262 17.87 -9.00 29.19
CA ASN A 262 16.53 -8.61 28.76
C ASN A 262 15.49 -9.64 29.17
N GLN A 263 14.33 -9.15 29.60
CA GLN A 263 13.15 -9.97 29.88
C GLN A 263 11.96 -9.39 29.14
N ILE A 264 11.21 -10.24 28.45
CA ILE A 264 9.97 -9.88 27.76
C ILE A 264 8.94 -10.95 28.12
N ASN A 265 7.75 -10.53 28.51
CA ASN A 265 6.69 -11.45 28.88
C ASN A 265 5.30 -10.83 28.70
N VAL A 266 4.28 -11.68 28.74
CA VAL A 266 2.87 -11.28 28.73
C VAL A 266 2.32 -11.43 30.15
N ASP A 267 1.73 -10.36 30.69
CA ASP A 267 0.98 -10.46 31.94
C ASP A 267 -0.30 -11.25 31.70
N THR A 268 -0.39 -12.45 32.28
CA THR A 268 -1.51 -13.37 32.10
C THR A 268 -2.85 -12.85 32.65
N LYS A 269 -2.82 -11.81 33.52
CA LYS A 269 -4.03 -11.19 34.06
C LYS A 269 -4.57 -10.07 33.18
N THR A 270 -3.69 -9.32 32.52
CA THR A 270 -4.07 -8.14 31.75
C THR A 270 -3.92 -8.33 30.23
N GLY A 271 -3.17 -9.33 29.80
CA GLY A 271 -2.84 -9.61 28.40
C GLY A 271 -1.82 -8.64 27.79
N PHE A 272 -1.29 -7.69 28.56
CA PHE A 272 -0.29 -6.73 28.07
C PHE A 272 1.10 -7.34 28.06
N ILE A 273 1.86 -7.01 27.01
CA ILE A 273 3.29 -7.31 26.92
C ILE A 273 4.03 -6.30 27.81
N TYR A 274 4.91 -6.80 28.67
CA TYR A 274 5.89 -6.00 29.39
C TYR A 274 7.28 -6.52 29.06
N GLY A 275 8.27 -5.63 29.04
CA GLY A 275 9.65 -6.04 28.80
C GLY A 275 10.67 -4.94 29.03
N GLY A 276 11.92 -5.36 29.12
CA GLY A 276 13.06 -4.51 29.45
C GLY A 276 13.37 -4.49 30.95
N ASN A 277 14.33 -3.66 31.32
CA ASN A 277 14.78 -3.44 32.68
C ASN A 277 15.11 -1.95 32.87
N ARG A 278 15.27 -1.48 34.11
CA ARG A 278 15.58 -0.06 34.44
C ARG A 278 16.91 0.46 33.86
N TRP A 279 17.75 -0.41 33.33
CA TRP A 279 19.07 -0.14 32.75
C TRP A 279 19.08 -0.31 31.22
N ASN A 280 17.92 -0.62 30.63
CA ASN A 280 17.69 -0.81 29.20
C ASN A 280 16.84 0.38 28.68
N TYR A 281 17.19 0.87 27.49
CA TYR A 281 16.52 2.01 26.83
C TYR A 281 15.90 1.62 25.46
N ARG A 282 15.18 0.49 25.39
CA ARG A 282 14.65 -0.09 24.13
C ARG A 282 13.16 0.21 23.86
N THR A 283 12.64 1.34 24.34
CA THR A 283 11.29 1.85 23.99
C THR A 283 11.26 2.51 22.63
#